data_AF-A0A6N3J819-F1
#
_entry.id   AF-A0A6N3J819-F1
#
_cell.length_a   1.000
_cell.length_b   1.000
_cell.length_c   1.000
_cell.angle_alpha   90.00
_cell.angle_beta   90.00
_cell.angle_gamma   90.00
#
_symmetry.space_group_name_H-M   'P 1'
#
loop_
_entity.id
_entity.type
_entity.pdbx_description
1 polymer ?
#
loop_
_entity_poly.entity_id
_entity_poly.type
_entity_poly.pdbx_seq_one_letter_code
_entity_poly.pdbx_strand_id
1 'polypeptide(L)'
;MKNYPKKDRDQAFSVLQRLAENDEQLTEPQAVKLAILAQGLKESDDLTANDLIHRISYIENELTQFAIIQRVAFNNFAEFINSLTLAGRFGCFTRLVRGGDYSGTDSLHIWPLLAALAIHDLPTIAAYKKQFVPPFLTGHKVTVLACNAVYAILGATPITDNLRHKLTSLKDSKYSMAMLHSLAAIINQDMGSFIDNIAIMVKSNRSQQEYSPLEKCYCVNAHGLVNLWRFHTTNAPLPPLDFPLPWQNELHAFFTTGHESINISFNPLAEQKLNDLPIDPNTLTLIHSLTDTQS
;
A
#
# COMPACT_ATOMS: atom_id res chain seq x y z
N MET A 1 -0.04 -10.75 26.83
CA MET A 1 0.26 -9.66 25.88
C MET A 1 1.76 -9.61 25.64
N LYS A 2 2.23 -9.92 24.42
CA LYS A 2 3.67 -9.77 24.09
C LYS A 2 3.94 -8.29 23.83
N ASN A 3 4.94 -7.73 24.53
CA ASN A 3 5.29 -6.32 24.42
C ASN A 3 6.18 -6.09 23.18
N TYR A 4 5.74 -5.18 22.31
CA TYR A 4 6.57 -4.64 21.23
C TYR A 4 7.84 -3.98 21.77
N PRO A 5 8.90 -3.87 20.95
CA PRO A 5 10.05 -3.03 21.29
C PRO A 5 9.55 -1.64 21.70
N LYS A 6 9.89 -1.22 22.92
CA LYS A 6 9.40 0.04 23.52
C LYS A 6 9.58 1.24 22.57
N LYS A 7 10.72 1.30 21.87
CA LYS A 7 11.02 2.36 20.89
C LYS A 7 10.01 2.46 19.74
N ASP A 8 9.60 1.34 19.15
CA ASP A 8 8.67 1.32 18.00
C ASP A 8 7.27 1.76 18.43
N ARG A 9 6.86 1.31 19.63
CA ARG A 9 5.63 1.72 20.29
C ARG A 9 5.65 3.21 20.60
N ASP A 10 6.67 3.70 21.26
CA ASP A 10 6.79 5.11 21.67
C ASP A 10 6.81 6.02 20.43
N GLN A 11 7.43 5.59 19.33
CA GLN A 11 7.40 6.31 18.07
C GLN A 11 6.03 6.28 17.38
N ALA A 12 5.29 5.16 17.44
CA ALA A 12 3.92 5.07 16.95
C ALA A 12 2.97 5.96 17.77
N PHE A 13 3.13 5.98 19.10
CA PHE A 13 2.40 6.88 19.98
C PHE A 13 2.75 8.35 19.74
N SER A 14 4.01 8.68 19.45
CA SER A 14 4.41 10.04 19.06
C SER A 14 3.81 10.47 17.71
N VAL A 15 3.62 9.54 16.77
CA VAL A 15 2.85 9.82 15.55
C VAL A 15 1.40 10.10 15.92
N LEU A 16 0.73 9.20 16.67
CA LEU A 16 -0.65 9.43 17.13
C LEU A 16 -0.84 10.78 17.83
N GLN A 17 0.10 11.15 18.69
CA GLN A 17 0.05 12.42 19.39
C GLN A 17 0.14 13.60 18.43
N ARG A 18 1.05 13.56 17.44
CA ARG A 18 1.12 14.59 16.39
C ARG A 18 -0.11 14.62 15.49
N LEU A 19 -0.72 13.47 15.22
CA LEU A 19 -1.98 13.41 14.47
C LEU A 19 -3.11 14.06 15.28
N ALA A 20 -3.18 13.79 16.58
CA ALA A 20 -4.14 14.39 17.51
C ALA A 20 -3.90 15.89 17.77
N GLU A 21 -2.65 16.36 17.67
CA GLU A 21 -2.29 17.79 17.84
C GLU A 21 -2.59 18.63 16.58
N ASN A 22 -2.67 18.01 15.39
CA ASN A 22 -2.96 18.69 14.13
C ASN A 22 -4.45 18.74 13.78
N ASP A 23 -5.30 17.96 14.48
CA ASP A 23 -6.75 17.96 14.31
C ASP A 23 -7.42 18.11 15.68
N GLU A 24 -7.92 19.31 15.98
CA GLU A 24 -8.90 19.48 17.06
C GLU A 24 -10.11 18.59 16.73
N GLN A 25 -10.25 17.48 17.46
CA GLN A 25 -11.32 16.46 17.43
C GLN A 25 -11.02 15.20 16.61
N LEU A 26 -10.50 14.17 17.27
CA LEU A 26 -10.65 12.79 16.82
C LEU A 26 -11.11 11.91 17.99
N THR A 27 -12.40 11.52 17.98
CA THR A 27 -12.86 10.26 18.58
C THR A 27 -13.69 9.46 17.58
N GLU A 28 -13.38 8.17 17.53
CA GLU A 28 -13.91 7.08 16.69
C GLU A 28 -13.35 6.92 15.25
N PRO A 29 -12.45 5.94 15.01
CA PRO A 29 -11.70 5.85 13.76
C PRO A 29 -12.53 5.60 12.50
N GLN A 30 -13.72 5.00 12.55
CA GLN A 30 -14.45 4.63 11.31
C GLN A 30 -15.56 5.62 10.96
N ALA A 31 -16.25 6.18 11.95
CA ALA A 31 -17.26 7.23 11.75
C ALA A 31 -16.62 8.56 11.30
N VAL A 32 -15.43 8.88 11.83
CA VAL A 32 -14.68 10.07 11.40
C VAL A 32 -14.10 9.91 9.99
N LYS A 33 -13.71 8.71 9.55
CA LYS A 33 -13.25 8.46 8.17
C LYS A 33 -14.35 8.71 7.13
N LEU A 34 -15.60 8.34 7.44
CA LEU A 34 -16.76 8.63 6.61
C LEU A 34 -17.25 10.08 6.76
N ALA A 35 -17.11 10.68 7.95
CA ALA A 35 -17.47 12.07 8.21
C ALA A 35 -16.48 13.06 7.58
N ILE A 36 -15.17 12.77 7.54
CA ILE A 36 -14.16 13.60 6.85
C ILE A 36 -14.38 13.54 5.33
N LEU A 37 -14.72 12.37 4.77
CA LEU A 37 -15.21 12.31 3.40
C LEU A 37 -16.46 13.18 3.26
N ALA A 38 -17.49 12.94 4.09
CA ALA A 38 -18.76 13.65 4.00
C ALA A 38 -18.63 15.17 4.21
N GLN A 39 -17.66 15.64 5.00
CA GLN A 39 -17.42 17.04 5.32
C GLN A 39 -16.53 17.71 4.27
N GLY A 40 -15.44 17.06 3.85
CA GLY A 40 -14.63 17.51 2.72
C GLY A 40 -15.41 17.53 1.40
N LEU A 41 -16.42 16.68 1.30
CA LEU A 41 -17.42 16.73 0.27
C LEU A 41 -18.41 17.86 0.57
N LYS A 42 -19.13 17.94 1.70
CA LYS A 42 -20.13 19.01 1.99
C LYS A 42 -19.65 20.46 1.81
N GLU A 43 -18.36 20.75 1.97
CA GLU A 43 -17.79 22.09 1.77
C GLU A 43 -17.50 22.45 0.28
N SER A 44 -17.88 21.58 -0.67
CA SER A 44 -17.41 21.56 -2.07
C SER A 44 -18.27 22.32 -3.09
N ASP A 45 -18.87 23.46 -2.76
CA ASP A 45 -19.47 24.28 -3.83
C ASP A 45 -18.41 25.08 -4.61
N ASP A 46 -17.17 25.19 -4.09
CA ASP A 46 -16.09 26.01 -4.66
C ASP A 46 -14.69 25.33 -4.77
N LEU A 47 -14.52 24.04 -4.43
CA LEU A 47 -13.19 23.40 -4.43
C LEU A 47 -12.77 22.95 -5.84
N THR A 48 -11.55 23.31 -6.25
CA THR A 48 -10.98 22.80 -7.50
C THR A 48 -10.70 21.29 -7.36
N ALA A 49 -10.72 20.53 -8.46
CA ALA A 49 -10.41 19.09 -8.45
C ALA A 49 -9.08 18.79 -7.73
N ASN A 50 -8.10 19.69 -7.84
CA ASN A 50 -6.83 19.56 -7.13
C ASN A 50 -6.98 19.57 -5.61
N ASP A 51 -7.85 20.40 -5.03
CA ASP A 51 -8.03 20.53 -3.58
C ASP A 51 -8.70 19.28 -2.99
N LEU A 52 -9.71 18.73 -3.68
CA LEU A 52 -10.33 17.47 -3.29
C LEU A 52 -9.29 16.35 -3.24
N ILE A 53 -8.44 16.26 -4.26
CA ILE A 53 -7.46 15.17 -4.31
C ILE A 53 -6.34 15.39 -3.29
N HIS A 54 -5.97 16.64 -2.95
CA HIS A 54 -5.05 16.90 -1.84
C HIS A 54 -5.63 16.41 -0.50
N ARG A 55 -6.93 16.65 -0.26
CA ARG A 55 -7.62 16.13 0.93
C ARG A 55 -7.64 14.61 0.95
N ILE A 56 -7.91 13.96 -0.18
CA ILE A 56 -7.92 12.48 -0.23
C ILE A 56 -6.52 11.89 -0.07
N SER A 57 -5.48 12.49 -0.66
CA SER A 57 -4.10 12.09 -0.43
C SER A 57 -3.67 12.28 1.04
N TYR A 58 -4.19 13.31 1.72
CA TYR A 58 -4.00 13.47 3.16
C TYR A 58 -4.64 12.32 3.93
N ILE A 59 -5.90 12.00 3.65
CA ILE A 59 -6.64 10.88 4.26
C ILE A 59 -5.94 9.54 4.01
N GLU A 60 -5.47 9.27 2.79
CA GLU A 60 -4.67 8.09 2.43
C GLU A 60 -3.45 7.94 3.36
N ASN A 61 -2.70 9.03 3.52
CA ASN A 61 -1.51 9.04 4.36
C ASN A 61 -1.86 8.79 5.83
N GLU A 62 -2.89 9.45 6.36
CA GLU A 62 -3.38 9.26 7.72
C GLU A 62 -3.83 7.82 7.98
N LEU A 63 -4.58 7.23 7.05
CA LEU A 63 -5.01 5.84 7.13
C LEU A 63 -3.86 4.86 7.10
N THR A 64 -2.84 5.13 6.27
CA THR A 64 -1.63 4.31 6.19
C THR A 64 -0.87 4.37 7.51
N GLN A 65 -0.70 5.57 8.08
CA GLN A 65 -0.04 5.74 9.38
C GLN A 65 -0.82 5.08 10.50
N PHE A 66 -2.14 5.26 10.52
CA PHE A 66 -3.02 4.64 11.52
C PHE A 66 -2.99 3.10 11.42
N ALA A 67 -2.99 2.54 10.20
CA ALA A 67 -2.82 1.10 10.01
C ALA A 67 -1.51 0.62 10.65
N ILE A 68 -0.40 1.29 10.36
CA ILE A 68 0.92 0.99 10.95
C ILE A 68 0.87 1.08 12.47
N ILE A 69 0.22 2.09 13.04
CA ILE A 69 0.07 2.25 14.48
C ILE A 69 -0.74 1.10 15.09
N GLN A 70 -1.92 0.80 14.53
CA GLN A 70 -2.76 -0.32 14.97
C GLN A 70 -1.96 -1.62 14.96
N ARG A 71 -1.09 -1.76 13.96
CA ARG A 71 -0.20 -2.90 13.84
C ARG A 71 0.94 -2.91 14.86
N VAL A 72 1.65 -1.81 15.04
CA VAL A 72 2.92 -1.74 15.82
C VAL A 72 2.68 -1.46 17.30
N ALA A 73 1.69 -0.64 17.64
CA ALA A 73 1.42 -0.25 19.01
C ALA A 73 0.41 -1.18 19.70
N PHE A 74 -0.61 -1.62 18.98
CA PHE A 74 -1.79 -2.27 19.57
C PHE A 74 -1.98 -3.74 19.18
N ASN A 75 -1.20 -4.26 18.23
CA ASN A 75 -1.41 -5.58 17.61
C ASN A 75 -2.83 -5.81 17.06
N ASN A 76 -3.50 -4.75 16.62
CA ASN A 76 -4.85 -4.85 16.08
C ASN A 76 -4.78 -5.11 14.57
N PHE A 77 -4.73 -6.39 14.20
CA PHE A 77 -4.59 -6.79 12.81
C PHE A 77 -5.84 -6.48 11.98
N ALA A 78 -7.04 -6.64 12.56
CA ALA A 78 -8.29 -6.31 11.86
C ALA A 78 -8.34 -4.83 11.46
N GLU A 79 -8.04 -3.92 12.39
CA GLU A 79 -8.06 -2.48 12.08
C GLU A 79 -6.88 -2.05 11.18
N PHE A 80 -5.76 -2.76 11.23
CA PHE A 80 -4.68 -2.62 10.24
C PHE A 80 -5.19 -2.92 8.82
N ILE A 81 -5.88 -4.05 8.61
CA ILE A 81 -6.44 -4.42 7.30
C ILE A 81 -7.52 -3.41 6.87
N ASN A 82 -8.44 -3.05 7.75
CA ASN A 82 -9.49 -2.06 7.45
C ASN A 82 -8.90 -0.72 6.97
N SER A 83 -7.94 -0.20 7.73
CA SER A 83 -7.33 1.11 7.45
C SER A 83 -6.48 1.07 6.18
N LEU A 84 -5.75 -0.03 5.95
CA LEU A 84 -4.93 -0.19 4.76
C LEU A 84 -5.77 -0.41 3.50
N THR A 85 -6.95 -1.03 3.62
CA THR A 85 -7.92 -1.15 2.51
C THR A 85 -8.41 0.22 2.07
N LEU A 86 -8.87 1.03 3.03
CA LEU A 86 -9.30 2.40 2.74
C LEU A 86 -8.14 3.22 2.15
N ALA A 87 -6.94 3.14 2.73
CA ALA A 87 -5.76 3.83 2.21
C ALA A 87 -5.43 3.41 0.77
N GLY A 88 -5.38 2.11 0.49
CA GLY A 88 -5.06 1.59 -0.85
C GLY A 88 -6.06 2.06 -1.91
N ARG A 89 -7.36 2.07 -1.59
CA ARG A 89 -8.41 2.57 -2.49
C ARG A 89 -8.35 4.08 -2.69
N PHE A 90 -8.13 4.86 -1.64
CA PHE A 90 -7.94 6.32 -1.77
C PHE A 90 -6.67 6.68 -2.55
N GLY A 91 -5.58 5.95 -2.31
CA GLY A 91 -4.36 6.07 -3.09
C GLY A 91 -4.59 5.75 -4.56
N CYS A 92 -5.35 4.69 -4.87
CA CYS A 92 -5.73 4.37 -6.24
C CYS A 92 -6.59 5.48 -6.85
N PHE A 93 -7.65 5.90 -6.16
CA PHE A 93 -8.52 6.98 -6.58
C PHE A 93 -7.75 8.26 -6.91
N THR A 94 -6.87 8.73 -6.01
CA THR A 94 -6.09 9.96 -6.25
C THR A 94 -5.22 9.84 -7.49
N ARG A 95 -4.67 8.66 -7.76
CA ARG A 95 -3.82 8.39 -8.93
C ARG A 95 -4.63 8.24 -10.21
N LEU A 96 -5.81 7.62 -10.16
CA LEU A 96 -6.73 7.52 -11.30
C LEU A 96 -7.21 8.92 -11.72
N VAL A 97 -7.65 9.75 -10.76
CA VAL A 97 -8.15 11.11 -11.03
C VAL A 97 -7.05 12.05 -11.53
N ARG A 98 -5.81 11.92 -11.03
CA ARG A 98 -4.70 12.82 -11.40
C ARG A 98 -3.86 12.35 -12.60
N GLY A 99 -4.02 11.10 -13.04
CA GLY A 99 -3.19 10.50 -14.09
C GLY A 99 -1.77 10.11 -13.66
N GLY A 100 -1.02 9.48 -14.57
CA GLY A 100 0.32 8.92 -14.31
C GLY A 100 1.42 9.93 -13.98
N ASP A 101 1.26 11.20 -14.36
CA ASP A 101 2.33 12.20 -14.31
C ASP A 101 2.36 13.07 -13.04
N TYR A 102 1.40 12.88 -12.12
CA TYR A 102 1.14 13.84 -11.05
C TYR A 102 2.32 14.12 -10.09
N SER A 103 3.26 13.20 -9.93
CA SER A 103 4.44 13.41 -9.07
C SER A 103 5.73 13.73 -9.82
N GLY A 104 5.65 14.06 -11.13
CA GLY A 104 6.81 14.11 -12.03
C GLY A 104 7.58 12.78 -12.10
N THR A 105 6.96 11.73 -11.56
CA THR A 105 7.51 10.40 -11.29
C THR A 105 6.39 9.39 -11.42
N ASP A 106 6.35 8.72 -12.57
CA ASP A 106 5.36 7.73 -12.95
C ASP A 106 5.41 6.46 -12.07
N SER A 107 6.50 6.24 -11.33
CA SER A 107 6.72 5.02 -10.54
C SER A 107 6.24 5.06 -9.09
N LEU A 108 5.85 6.22 -8.53
CA LEU A 108 5.51 6.34 -7.11
C LEU A 108 4.23 5.61 -6.69
N HIS A 109 3.35 5.29 -7.65
CA HIS A 109 2.13 4.54 -7.37
C HIS A 109 2.41 3.07 -6.96
N ILE A 110 3.67 2.62 -7.02
CA ILE A 110 4.07 1.30 -6.52
C ILE A 110 3.76 1.10 -5.04
N TRP A 111 3.83 2.16 -4.23
CA TRP A 111 3.59 2.07 -2.78
C TRP A 111 2.13 1.79 -2.44
N PRO A 112 1.15 2.57 -2.94
CA PRO A 112 -0.25 2.22 -2.74
C PRO A 112 -0.66 0.94 -3.48
N LEU A 113 0.00 0.56 -4.60
CA LEU A 113 -0.19 -0.75 -5.20
C LEU A 113 0.28 -1.89 -4.28
N LEU A 114 1.45 -1.75 -3.63
CA LEU A 114 1.92 -2.70 -2.62
C LEU A 114 0.98 -2.76 -1.41
N ALA A 115 0.35 -1.66 -1.04
CA ALA A 115 -0.70 -1.64 -0.02
C ALA A 115 -1.94 -2.45 -0.44
N ALA A 116 -2.41 -2.27 -1.69
CA ALA A 116 -3.51 -3.07 -2.23
C ALA A 116 -3.14 -4.56 -2.33
N LEU A 117 -1.92 -4.87 -2.76
CA LEU A 117 -1.38 -6.24 -2.77
C LEU A 117 -1.35 -6.82 -1.34
N ALA A 118 -0.96 -6.03 -0.34
CA ALA A 118 -0.83 -6.47 1.05
C ALA A 118 -2.14 -6.96 1.68
N ILE A 119 -3.28 -6.63 1.09
CA ILE A 119 -4.61 -7.04 1.56
C ILE A 119 -5.41 -7.81 0.51
N HIS A 120 -4.80 -8.11 -0.64
CA HIS A 120 -5.47 -8.81 -1.73
C HIS A 120 -6.68 -8.05 -2.31
N ASP A 121 -6.61 -6.73 -2.43
CA ASP A 121 -7.69 -5.91 -2.99
C ASP A 121 -7.72 -6.01 -4.52
N LEU A 122 -8.31 -7.09 -5.04
CA LEU A 122 -8.35 -7.42 -6.46
C LEU A 122 -8.91 -6.29 -7.34
N PRO A 123 -10.02 -5.61 -6.98
CA PRO A 123 -10.52 -4.46 -7.74
C PRO A 123 -9.46 -3.37 -7.91
N THR A 124 -8.80 -3.00 -6.82
CA THR A 124 -7.74 -1.97 -6.81
C THR A 124 -6.55 -2.38 -7.66
N ILE A 125 -6.08 -3.63 -7.52
CA ILE A 125 -4.96 -4.16 -8.32
C ILE A 125 -5.34 -4.16 -9.82
N ALA A 126 -6.56 -4.55 -10.17
CA ALA A 126 -7.04 -4.56 -11.55
C ALA A 126 -7.12 -3.15 -12.14
N ALA A 127 -7.61 -2.17 -11.37
CA ALA A 127 -7.65 -0.77 -11.81
C ALA A 127 -6.26 -0.20 -12.05
N TYR A 128 -5.29 -0.46 -11.16
CA TYR A 128 -3.88 -0.08 -11.38
C TYR A 128 -3.34 -0.66 -12.69
N LYS A 129 -3.55 -1.96 -12.94
CA LYS A 129 -3.12 -2.61 -14.18
C LYS A 129 -3.74 -2.02 -15.43
N LYS A 130 -5.01 -1.60 -15.35
CA LYS A 130 -5.74 -1.03 -16.49
C LYS A 130 -5.31 0.41 -16.79
N GLN A 131 -5.02 1.20 -15.76
CA GLN A 131 -4.70 2.61 -15.92
C GLN A 131 -3.21 2.86 -16.21
N PHE A 132 -2.31 2.21 -15.49
CA PHE A 132 -0.89 2.50 -15.56
C PHE A 132 -0.18 1.47 -16.42
N VAL A 133 0.33 1.93 -17.56
CA VAL A 133 0.96 1.07 -18.56
C VAL A 133 2.48 1.24 -18.49
N PRO A 134 3.25 0.18 -18.15
CA PRO A 134 4.71 0.23 -18.19
C PRO A 134 5.24 0.36 -19.64
N PRO A 135 6.50 0.79 -19.87
CA PRO A 135 7.55 0.96 -18.88
C PRO A 135 7.49 2.30 -18.14
N PHE A 136 7.74 2.25 -16.83
CA PHE A 136 7.89 3.44 -15.99
C PHE A 136 9.34 3.91 -16.02
N LEU A 137 9.56 5.21 -16.12
CA LEU A 137 10.86 5.80 -16.42
C LEU A 137 11.30 6.87 -15.42
N THR A 138 10.39 7.42 -14.62
CA THR A 138 10.66 8.61 -13.79
C THR A 138 10.53 8.31 -12.30
N GLY A 139 11.53 8.72 -11.52
CA GLY A 139 11.59 8.53 -10.07
C GLY A 139 12.93 7.97 -9.56
N HIS A 140 12.96 7.62 -8.28
CA HIS A 140 14.13 7.00 -7.67
C HIS A 140 14.40 5.63 -8.31
N LYS A 141 15.68 5.30 -8.56
CA LYS A 141 16.08 4.10 -9.33
C LYS A 141 15.49 2.80 -8.78
N VAL A 142 15.48 2.64 -7.45
CA VAL A 142 14.88 1.48 -6.78
C VAL A 142 13.37 1.43 -7.00
N THR A 143 12.68 2.57 -6.88
CA THR A 143 11.23 2.68 -7.06
C THR A 143 10.82 2.34 -8.48
N VAL A 144 11.52 2.89 -9.48
CA VAL A 144 11.28 2.62 -10.90
C VAL A 144 11.46 1.13 -11.19
N LEU A 145 12.56 0.54 -10.70
CA LEU A 145 12.86 -0.86 -10.94
C LEU A 145 11.86 -1.79 -10.24
N ALA A 146 11.50 -1.50 -8.99
CA ALA A 146 10.48 -2.25 -8.25
C ALA A 146 9.11 -2.15 -8.93
N CYS A 147 8.71 -0.96 -9.37
CA CYS A 147 7.45 -0.72 -10.06
C CYS A 147 7.34 -1.55 -11.34
N ASN A 148 8.33 -1.46 -12.22
CA ASN A 148 8.37 -2.26 -13.44
C ASN A 148 8.36 -3.78 -13.14
N ALA A 149 9.08 -4.23 -12.10
CA ALA A 149 9.11 -5.63 -11.72
C ALA A 149 7.76 -6.14 -11.21
N VAL A 150 7.08 -5.38 -10.35
CA VAL A 150 5.74 -5.74 -9.86
C VAL A 150 4.75 -5.86 -11.00
N TYR A 151 4.73 -4.90 -11.94
CA TYR A 151 3.84 -4.97 -13.09
C TYR A 151 4.15 -6.14 -14.04
N ALA A 152 5.44 -6.48 -14.22
CA ALA A 152 5.84 -7.65 -14.99
C ALA A 152 5.35 -8.95 -14.30
N ILE A 153 5.49 -9.06 -12.97
CA ILE A 153 5.00 -10.20 -12.19
C ILE A 153 3.48 -10.32 -12.27
N LEU A 154 2.77 -9.19 -12.27
CA LEU A 154 1.31 -9.12 -12.46
C LEU A 154 0.86 -9.38 -13.91
N GLY A 155 1.79 -9.65 -14.82
CA GLY A 155 1.51 -10.00 -16.22
C GLY A 155 1.17 -8.81 -17.12
N ALA A 156 1.46 -7.58 -16.71
CA ALA A 156 1.24 -6.40 -17.56
C ALA A 156 2.31 -6.25 -18.65
N THR A 157 3.52 -6.78 -18.43
CA THR A 157 4.62 -6.80 -19.39
C THR A 157 5.43 -8.09 -19.28
N PRO A 158 6.14 -8.52 -20.33
CA PRO A 158 6.99 -9.70 -20.24
C PRO A 158 8.18 -9.46 -19.30
N ILE A 159 8.52 -10.49 -18.53
CA ILE A 159 9.74 -10.50 -17.72
C ILE A 159 10.95 -10.68 -18.65
N THR A 160 11.86 -9.72 -18.65
CA THR A 160 13.09 -9.76 -19.48
C THR A 160 14.33 -10.13 -18.66
N ASP A 161 15.36 -10.66 -19.32
CA ASP A 161 16.65 -10.95 -18.67
C ASP A 161 17.32 -9.69 -18.13
N ASN A 162 17.14 -8.55 -18.81
CA ASN A 162 17.62 -7.25 -18.34
C ASN A 162 16.96 -6.85 -17.01
N LEU A 163 15.65 -7.08 -16.86
CA LEU A 163 14.95 -6.84 -15.61
C LEU A 163 15.48 -7.75 -14.50
N ARG A 164 15.63 -9.06 -14.77
CA ARG A 164 16.21 -10.04 -13.82
C ARG A 164 17.60 -9.60 -13.35
N HIS A 165 18.45 -9.18 -14.28
CA HIS A 165 19.81 -8.72 -13.99
C HIS A 165 19.83 -7.44 -13.15
N LYS A 166 18.99 -6.44 -13.49
CA LYS A 166 18.93 -5.18 -12.76
C LYS A 166 18.46 -5.37 -11.31
N LEU A 167 17.50 -6.26 -11.09
CA LEU A 167 16.97 -6.55 -9.75
C LEU A 167 18.04 -7.08 -8.79
N THR A 168 19.02 -7.84 -9.29
CA THR A 168 20.09 -8.41 -8.46
C THR A 168 21.34 -7.55 -8.37
N SER A 169 21.60 -6.70 -9.37
CA SER A 169 22.83 -5.90 -9.49
C SER A 169 22.77 -4.47 -8.93
N LEU A 170 21.57 -3.89 -8.78
CA LEU A 170 21.43 -2.52 -8.26
C LEU A 170 21.84 -2.46 -6.77
N LYS A 171 22.89 -1.68 -6.47
CA LYS A 171 23.36 -1.43 -5.10
C LYS A 171 22.64 -0.23 -4.49
N ASP A 172 22.09 -0.41 -3.29
CA ASP A 172 21.37 0.61 -2.52
C ASP A 172 21.42 0.22 -1.01
N SER A 173 20.50 0.71 -0.19
CA SER A 173 20.34 0.29 1.20
C SER A 173 20.06 -1.22 1.31
N LYS A 174 20.37 -1.82 2.47
CA LYS A 174 20.06 -3.23 2.76
C LYS A 174 18.59 -3.56 2.54
N TYR A 175 17.70 -2.63 2.92
CA TYR A 175 16.26 -2.77 2.71
C TYR A 175 15.90 -2.75 1.22
N SER A 176 16.38 -1.74 0.48
CA SER A 176 16.13 -1.60 -0.96
C SER A 176 16.61 -2.81 -1.74
N MET A 177 17.83 -3.28 -1.47
CA MET A 177 18.38 -4.47 -2.12
C MET A 177 17.54 -5.71 -1.80
N ALA A 178 17.16 -5.92 -0.54
CA ALA A 178 16.31 -7.04 -0.17
C ALA A 178 14.94 -7.00 -0.86
N MET A 179 14.32 -5.82 -0.99
CA MET A 179 13.07 -5.65 -1.74
C MET A 179 13.22 -6.05 -3.22
N LEU A 180 14.30 -5.61 -3.88
CA LEU A 180 14.56 -5.96 -5.29
C LEU A 180 14.92 -7.43 -5.46
N HIS A 181 15.67 -8.00 -4.52
CA HIS A 181 16.00 -9.43 -4.49
C HIS A 181 14.78 -10.30 -4.22
N SER A 182 13.82 -9.86 -3.39
CA SER A 182 12.52 -10.52 -3.24
C SER A 182 11.75 -10.54 -4.56
N LEU A 183 11.74 -9.45 -5.32
CA LEU A 183 11.10 -9.40 -6.65
C LEU A 183 11.80 -10.32 -7.65
N ALA A 184 13.13 -10.37 -7.66
CA ALA A 184 13.90 -11.32 -8.46
C ALA A 184 13.56 -12.77 -8.07
N ALA A 185 13.45 -13.05 -6.77
CA ALA A 185 13.10 -14.35 -6.24
C ALA A 185 11.70 -14.78 -6.68
N ILE A 186 10.70 -13.89 -6.64
CA ILE A 186 9.35 -14.15 -7.19
C ILE A 186 9.44 -14.54 -8.67
N ILE A 187 10.13 -13.72 -9.47
CA ILE A 187 10.32 -13.92 -10.91
C ILE A 187 11.05 -15.23 -11.25
N ASN A 188 11.97 -15.67 -10.39
CA ASN A 188 12.73 -16.91 -10.53
C ASN A 188 12.05 -18.11 -9.86
N GLN A 189 10.92 -17.90 -9.18
CA GLN A 189 10.25 -18.90 -8.33
C GLN A 189 11.20 -19.51 -7.27
N ASP A 190 12.13 -18.70 -6.75
CA ASP A 190 13.07 -19.09 -5.70
C ASP A 190 12.54 -18.72 -4.32
N MET A 191 11.88 -19.68 -3.67
CA MET A 191 11.21 -19.46 -2.38
C MET A 191 12.19 -19.21 -1.24
N GLY A 192 13.35 -19.87 -1.24
CA GLY A 192 14.36 -19.73 -0.20
C GLY A 192 14.91 -18.30 -0.18
N SER A 193 15.37 -17.82 -1.34
CA SER A 193 15.82 -16.44 -1.49
C SER A 193 14.71 -15.43 -1.19
N PHE A 194 13.47 -15.72 -1.55
CA PHE A 194 12.34 -14.84 -1.23
C PHE A 194 12.18 -14.67 0.28
N ILE A 195 12.15 -15.77 1.04
CA ILE A 195 12.01 -15.78 2.49
C ILE A 195 13.17 -15.04 3.18
N ASP A 196 14.40 -15.30 2.76
CA ASP A 196 15.59 -14.66 3.33
C ASP A 196 15.52 -13.14 3.15
N ASN A 197 15.14 -12.69 1.96
CA ASN A 197 15.03 -11.26 1.68
C ASN A 197 13.86 -10.58 2.41
N ILE A 198 12.71 -11.26 2.55
CA ILE A 198 11.63 -10.76 3.40
C ILE A 198 12.10 -10.63 4.86
N ALA A 199 12.85 -11.61 5.37
CA ALA A 199 13.43 -11.52 6.70
C ALA A 199 14.43 -10.35 6.84
N ILE A 200 15.24 -10.07 5.81
CA ILE A 200 16.15 -8.93 5.79
C ILE A 200 15.38 -7.61 5.77
N MET A 201 14.33 -7.48 4.95
CA MET A 201 13.47 -6.29 4.92
C MET A 201 12.88 -6.02 6.31
N VAL A 202 12.37 -7.06 6.96
CA VAL A 202 11.81 -6.94 8.31
C VAL A 202 12.88 -6.60 9.36
N LYS A 203 14.08 -7.20 9.31
CA LYS A 203 15.16 -6.94 10.28
C LYS A 203 15.80 -5.56 10.11
N SER A 204 15.98 -5.12 8.86
CA SER A 204 16.62 -3.83 8.51
C SER A 204 15.81 -2.61 8.98
N ASN A 205 14.54 -2.83 9.36
CA ASN A 205 13.65 -1.86 10.00
C ASN A 205 14.25 -1.18 11.25
N ARG A 206 15.03 -1.90 12.08
CA ARG A 206 15.60 -1.31 13.31
C ARG A 206 16.66 -0.23 13.05
N SER A 207 17.33 -0.28 11.91
CA SER A 207 18.48 0.58 11.58
C SER A 207 18.14 1.84 10.78
N GLN A 208 16.92 1.97 10.25
CA GLN A 208 16.51 3.12 9.43
C GLN A 208 15.60 4.11 10.18
N GLN A 209 15.36 3.91 11.48
CA GLN A 209 14.43 4.72 12.29
C GLN A 209 14.77 6.21 12.42
N GLU A 210 15.95 6.63 11.98
CA GLU A 210 16.48 7.98 12.20
C GLU A 210 16.15 8.97 11.08
N TYR A 211 15.67 8.54 9.90
CA TYR A 211 15.74 9.40 8.71
C TYR A 211 14.44 9.71 7.96
N SER A 212 13.35 8.92 8.02
CA SER A 212 12.09 9.35 7.37
C SER A 212 10.79 8.68 7.85
N PRO A 213 9.65 9.40 7.90
CA PRO A 213 8.30 8.83 8.10
C PRO A 213 7.88 7.80 7.03
N LEU A 214 8.46 7.86 5.82
CA LEU A 214 8.19 6.94 4.71
C LEU A 214 8.71 5.51 4.96
N GLU A 215 9.60 5.34 5.93
CA GLU A 215 10.29 4.08 6.24
C GLU A 215 9.50 3.20 7.22
N LYS A 216 8.21 3.45 7.42
CA LYS A 216 7.32 2.64 8.29
C LYS A 216 6.34 1.77 7.51
N CYS A 217 6.23 1.96 6.20
CA CYS A 217 5.41 1.15 5.29
C CYS A 217 6.03 -0.23 4.99
N TYR A 218 7.08 -0.65 5.70
CA TYR A 218 7.81 -1.89 5.40
C TYR A 218 7.03 -3.16 5.74
N CYS A 219 6.16 -3.13 6.76
CA CYS A 219 5.22 -4.22 6.99
C CYS A 219 4.23 -4.33 5.81
N VAL A 220 3.73 -3.19 5.32
CA VAL A 220 2.85 -3.13 4.14
C VAL A 220 3.57 -3.69 2.91
N ASN A 221 4.79 -3.24 2.62
CA ASN A 221 5.57 -3.71 1.48
C ASN A 221 5.87 -5.22 1.57
N ALA A 222 6.24 -5.73 2.75
CA ALA A 222 6.48 -7.16 2.94
C ALA A 222 5.22 -8.00 2.71
N HIS A 223 4.07 -7.59 3.27
CA HIS A 223 2.79 -8.28 3.02
C HIS A 223 2.39 -8.19 1.54
N GLY A 224 2.63 -7.05 0.89
CA GLY A 224 2.40 -6.86 -0.54
C GLY A 224 3.22 -7.81 -1.40
N LEU A 225 4.52 -7.94 -1.14
CA LEU A 225 5.40 -8.88 -1.84
C LEU A 225 5.02 -10.34 -1.60
N VAL A 226 4.54 -10.68 -0.40
CA VAL A 226 4.04 -12.02 -0.09
C VAL A 226 2.81 -12.37 -0.91
N ASN A 227 1.84 -11.47 -1.01
CA ASN A 227 0.68 -11.73 -1.86
C ASN A 227 1.05 -11.72 -3.34
N LEU A 228 2.01 -10.87 -3.74
CA LEU A 228 2.56 -10.89 -5.08
C LEU A 228 3.19 -12.24 -5.44
N TRP A 229 3.95 -12.85 -4.52
CA TRP A 229 4.46 -14.22 -4.67
C TRP A 229 3.32 -15.23 -4.92
N ARG A 230 2.26 -15.16 -4.12
CA ARG A 230 1.11 -16.09 -4.21
C ARG A 230 0.37 -15.97 -5.53
N PHE A 231 0.17 -14.73 -6.02
CA PHE A 231 -0.40 -14.47 -7.33
C PHE A 231 0.45 -15.09 -8.45
N HIS A 232 1.77 -14.99 -8.34
CA HIS A 232 2.67 -15.45 -9.39
C HIS A 232 2.86 -16.98 -9.41
N THR A 233 2.76 -17.65 -8.26
CA THR A 233 3.18 -19.05 -8.10
C THR A 233 2.03 -20.04 -7.88
N THR A 234 0.78 -19.65 -8.15
CA THR A 234 -0.41 -20.51 -7.97
C THR A 234 -0.51 -21.14 -6.57
N ASN A 235 -0.59 -20.28 -5.53
CA ASN A 235 -0.86 -20.69 -4.14
C ASN A 235 0.06 -21.78 -3.56
N ALA A 236 1.33 -21.83 -3.96
CA ALA A 236 2.31 -22.67 -3.27
C ALA A 236 2.40 -22.24 -1.78
N PRO A 237 2.21 -23.15 -0.81
CA PRO A 237 2.26 -22.81 0.61
C PRO A 237 3.66 -22.33 0.98
N LEU A 238 3.73 -21.24 1.74
CA LEU A 238 5.00 -20.62 2.14
C LEU A 238 5.48 -21.22 3.46
N PRO A 239 6.79 -21.56 3.58
CA PRO A 239 7.38 -22.03 4.82
C PRO A 239 7.20 -21.03 5.96
N PRO A 240 7.09 -21.50 7.21
CA PRO A 240 7.17 -20.63 8.38
C PRO A 240 8.51 -19.91 8.43
N LEU A 241 8.51 -18.68 8.97
CA LEU A 241 9.73 -17.92 9.21
C LEU A 241 10.30 -18.28 10.59
N ASP A 242 11.57 -18.68 10.65
CA ASP A 242 12.24 -19.22 11.86
C ASP A 242 12.63 -18.19 12.95
N PHE A 243 11.99 -17.00 13.01
CA PHE A 243 12.41 -15.96 13.96
C PHE A 243 11.21 -15.27 14.65
N PRO A 244 11.42 -14.59 15.80
CA PRO A 244 10.37 -13.85 16.50
C PRO A 244 10.51 -12.33 16.29
N LEU A 245 9.90 -11.82 15.22
CA LEU A 245 9.68 -10.39 14.97
C LEU A 245 8.20 -10.10 15.19
N PRO A 246 7.82 -8.87 15.59
CA PRO A 246 6.47 -8.56 16.04
C PRO A 246 5.36 -8.78 14.99
N TRP A 247 5.74 -8.96 13.72
CA TRP A 247 4.83 -9.24 12.63
C TRP A 247 5.11 -10.50 11.81
N GLN A 248 5.95 -11.40 12.32
CA GLN A 248 6.20 -12.68 11.67
C GLN A 248 5.04 -13.67 11.86
N ASN A 249 4.37 -13.68 13.01
CA ASN A 249 3.21 -14.55 13.23
C ASN A 249 2.05 -14.20 12.32
N GLU A 250 1.84 -12.92 12.08
CA GLU A 250 0.79 -12.40 11.23
C GLU A 250 1.18 -12.52 9.77
N LEU A 251 2.46 -12.34 9.40
CA LEU A 251 2.92 -12.71 8.06
C LEU A 251 2.77 -14.21 7.80
N HIS A 252 3.00 -15.05 8.82
CA HIS A 252 2.75 -16.48 8.77
C HIS A 252 1.27 -16.83 8.72
N ALA A 253 0.42 -16.16 9.51
CA ALA A 253 -1.03 -16.29 9.42
C ALA A 253 -1.50 -15.87 8.03
N PHE A 254 -1.03 -14.73 7.54
CA PHE A 254 -1.28 -14.25 6.19
C PHE A 254 -0.87 -15.29 5.15
N PHE A 255 0.33 -15.88 5.26
CA PHE A 255 0.84 -16.99 4.44
C PHE A 255 0.01 -18.28 4.50
N THR A 256 -0.82 -18.48 5.53
CA THR A 256 -1.55 -19.74 5.75
C THR A 256 -3.07 -19.61 5.59
N THR A 257 -3.66 -18.45 5.90
CA THR A 257 -5.12 -18.28 5.93
C THR A 257 -5.69 -17.60 4.69
N GLY A 258 -4.88 -16.80 3.98
CA GLY A 258 -5.42 -15.90 2.97
C GLY A 258 -6.31 -14.82 3.59
N HIS A 259 -6.58 -13.75 2.85
CA HIS A 259 -7.46 -12.67 3.29
C HIS A 259 -8.29 -12.17 2.11
N GLU A 260 -9.57 -11.93 2.37
CA GLU A 260 -10.50 -11.34 1.41
C GLU A 260 -10.53 -9.82 1.59
N SER A 261 -10.76 -9.12 0.48
CA SER A 261 -10.92 -7.67 0.46
C SER A 261 -12.18 -7.24 1.22
N ILE A 262 -12.11 -6.09 1.90
CA ILE A 262 -13.26 -5.51 2.59
C ILE A 262 -14.10 -4.70 1.60
N ASN A 263 -15.42 -4.83 1.67
CA ASN A 263 -16.35 -3.99 0.92
C ASN A 263 -16.41 -2.58 1.53
N ILE A 264 -16.23 -1.56 0.70
CA ILE A 264 -16.29 -0.15 1.08
C ILE A 264 -17.38 0.49 0.24
N SER A 265 -18.41 1.03 0.88
CA SER A 265 -19.44 1.85 0.24
C SER A 265 -19.20 3.32 0.51
N PHE A 266 -19.30 4.16 -0.52
CA PHE A 266 -19.42 5.60 -0.33
C PHE A 266 -20.84 5.98 0.09
N ASN A 267 -20.98 7.13 0.75
CA ASN A 267 -22.31 7.70 0.95
C ASN A 267 -22.80 8.36 -0.37
N PRO A 268 -24.11 8.52 -0.58
CA PRO A 268 -24.65 9.05 -1.84
C PRO A 268 -24.16 10.46 -2.22
N LEU A 269 -23.85 11.30 -1.22
CA LEU A 269 -23.33 12.66 -1.44
C LEU A 269 -21.89 12.62 -1.99
N ALA A 270 -21.08 11.68 -1.52
CA ALA A 270 -19.74 11.43 -2.02
C ALA A 270 -19.75 10.92 -3.46
N GLU A 271 -20.69 10.03 -3.76
CA GLU A 271 -20.88 9.46 -5.10
C GLU A 271 -21.31 10.52 -6.12
N GLN A 272 -22.22 11.42 -5.75
CA GLN A 272 -22.63 12.53 -6.61
C GLN A 272 -21.44 13.43 -6.97
N LYS A 273 -20.63 13.81 -5.98
CA LYS A 273 -19.46 14.67 -6.17
C LYS A 273 -18.34 14.02 -6.96
N LEU A 274 -18.23 12.69 -6.88
CA LEU A 274 -17.33 11.90 -7.70
C LEU A 274 -17.74 11.96 -9.19
N ASN A 275 -19.05 11.89 -9.46
CA ASN A 275 -19.60 12.03 -10.81
C ASN A 275 -19.45 13.44 -11.38
N ASP A 276 -19.38 14.46 -10.52
CA ASP A 276 -19.21 15.87 -10.92
C ASP A 276 -17.74 16.23 -11.23
N LEU A 277 -16.79 15.32 -10.99
CA LEU A 277 -15.38 15.57 -11.31
C LEU A 277 -15.15 15.64 -12.83
N PRO A 278 -14.26 16.52 -13.32
CA PRO A 278 -13.93 16.64 -14.73
C PRO A 278 -12.98 15.51 -15.17
N ILE A 279 -13.38 14.26 -14.95
CA ILE A 279 -12.66 13.05 -15.33
C ILE A 279 -13.37 12.35 -16.48
N ASP A 280 -12.62 11.63 -17.31
CA ASP A 280 -13.22 10.92 -18.43
C ASP A 280 -14.10 9.75 -17.96
N PRO A 281 -15.11 9.34 -18.75
CA PRO A 281 -16.04 8.29 -18.36
C PRO A 281 -15.40 6.93 -18.05
N ASN A 282 -14.25 6.60 -18.67
CA ASN A 282 -13.58 5.33 -18.40
C ASN A 282 -12.90 5.33 -17.04
N THR A 283 -12.26 6.46 -16.68
CA THR A 283 -11.68 6.66 -15.35
C THR A 283 -12.77 6.67 -14.26
N LEU A 284 -13.91 7.33 -14.51
CA LEU A 284 -15.05 7.32 -13.60
C LEU A 284 -15.60 5.89 -13.38
N THR A 285 -15.77 5.13 -14.46
CA THR A 285 -16.20 3.72 -14.39
C THR A 285 -15.21 2.85 -13.60
N LEU A 286 -13.91 3.07 -13.80
CA LEU A 286 -12.87 2.39 -13.03
C LEU A 286 -12.97 2.70 -11.54
N ILE A 287 -13.20 3.96 -11.19
CA ILE A 287 -13.35 4.38 -9.80
C ILE A 287 -14.57 3.71 -9.16
N HIS A 288 -15.73 3.70 -9.83
CA HIS A 288 -16.93 3.02 -9.33
C HIS A 288 -16.68 1.54 -9.05
N SER A 289 -15.93 0.86 -9.92
CA SER A 289 -15.57 -0.56 -9.69
C SER A 289 -14.73 -0.81 -8.43
N LEU A 290 -14.08 0.22 -7.87
CA LEU A 290 -13.33 0.11 -6.61
C LEU A 290 -14.23 0.20 -5.38
N THR A 291 -15.45 0.72 -5.54
CA THR A 291 -16.33 1.11 -4.43
C THR A 291 -17.72 0.49 -4.52
N ASP A 292 -18.02 -0.19 -5.62
CA ASP A 292 -19.26 -0.90 -5.80
C ASP A 292 -19.28 -2.21 -5.01
N THR A 293 -20.36 -2.37 -4.25
CA THR A 293 -20.84 -3.67 -3.76
C THR A 293 -21.54 -4.38 -4.91
N GLN A 294 -20.83 -5.05 -5.79
CA GLN A 294 -21.46 -6.04 -6.68
C GLN A 294 -21.06 -7.46 -6.28
N SER A 295 -21.81 -7.98 -5.31
CA SER A 295 -22.85 -8.98 -5.59
C SER A 295 -23.82 -9.06 -4.42
#